data_AF-K1V7E4-F1
#
_entry.id   AF-K1V7E4-F1
#
_cell.length_a   1.000
_cell.length_b   1.000
_cell.length_c   1.000
_cell.angle_alpha   90.00
_cell.angle_beta   90.00
_cell.angle_gamma   90.00
#
_symmetry.space_group_name_H-M   'P 1'
#
loop_
_entity.id
_entity.type
_entity.pdbx_description
1 polymer ?
#
loop_
_entity_poly.entity_id
_entity_poly.type
_entity_poly.pdbx_seq_one_letter_code
_entity_poly.pdbx_strand_id
1 'polypeptide(L)' 'MMADIEIRTATPFDAEELLGIYSYYIINTAVTYELEVPSAEDFRQRIEKNAEEISLHSG' A
#
# COMPACT_ATOMS: atom_id res chain seq x y z
N MET A 1 -9.43 25.92 -6.64
CA MET A 1 -9.13 25.07 -7.82
C MET A 1 -9.17 23.64 -7.34
N MET A 2 -10.03 22.79 -7.91
CA MET A 2 -10.01 21.36 -7.58
C MET A 2 -8.77 20.76 -8.22
N ALA A 3 -7.96 20.03 -7.45
CA ALA A 3 -6.88 19.25 -8.03
C ALA A 3 -7.48 18.24 -9.03
N ASP A 4 -6.78 18.02 -10.13
CA ASP A 4 -7.11 16.93 -11.05
C ASP A 4 -6.98 15.60 -10.27
N ILE A 5 -8.05 14.80 -10.25
CA ILE A 5 -8.07 13.52 -9.53
C ILE A 5 -7.68 12.44 -10.53
N GLU A 6 -6.50 11.86 -10.33
CA GLU A 6 -6.01 10.72 -11.12
C GLU A 6 -6.30 9.40 -10.39
N ILE A 7 -6.82 8.40 -11.11
CA ILE A 7 -6.92 7.02 -10.64
C ILE A 7 -5.95 6.19 -11.49
N ARG A 8 -4.96 5.59 -10.83
CA ARG A 8 -3.93 4.75 -11.47
C ARG A 8 -3.56 3.56 -10.60
N THR A 9 -2.92 2.56 -11.20
CA THR A 9 -2.32 1.45 -10.47
C THR A 9 -1.21 1.94 -9.55
N ALA A 10 -1.18 1.43 -8.32
CA ALA A 10 -0.11 1.70 -7.38
C ALA A 10 1.21 1.09 -7.86
N THR A 11 2.31 1.80 -7.64
CA THR A 11 3.67 1.39 -7.97
C THR A 11 4.50 1.29 -6.69
N PRO A 12 5.66 0.61 -6.72
CA PRO A 12 6.53 0.51 -5.54
C PRO A 12 7.00 1.88 -5.01
N PHE A 13 7.00 2.92 -5.85
CA PHE A 13 7.34 4.29 -5.44
C PHE A 13 6.27 4.94 -4.56
N ASP A 14 5.05 4.43 -4.57
CA ASP A 14 3.95 4.93 -3.74
C ASP A 14 3.98 4.36 -2.31
N ALA A 15 4.96 3.51 -1.99
CA ALA A 15 5.00 2.75 -0.74
C ALA A 15 4.93 3.62 0.51
N GLU A 16 5.70 4.71 0.58
CA GLU A 16 5.73 5.58 1.76
C GLU A 16 4.39 6.30 1.98
N GLU A 17 3.79 6.86 0.93
CA GLU A 17 2.51 7.56 1.03
C GLU A 17 1.36 6.60 1.36
N LEU A 18 1.32 5.45 0.69
CA LEU A 18 0.32 4.41 0.97
C LEU A 18 0.48 3.83 2.37
N LEU A 19 1.73 3.63 2.84
CA LEU A 19 2.00 3.22 4.21
C LEU A 19 1.55 4.28 5.22
N GLY A 20 1.70 5.57 4.91
CA GLY A 20 1.18 6.66 5.74
C GLY A 20 -0.33 6.53 5.97
N ILE A 21 -1.09 6.27 4.90
CA ILE A 21 -2.54 6.03 4.98
C ILE A 21 -2.85 4.71 5.70
N TYR A 22 -2.13 3.63 5.35
CA TYR A 22 -2.36 2.28 5.86
C TYR A 22 -2.02 2.14 7.35
N SER A 23 -0.97 2.82 7.81
CA SER A 23 -0.49 2.77 9.19
C SER A 23 -1.59 3.14 10.18
N TYR A 24 -2.42 4.14 9.86
CA TYR A 24 -3.56 4.56 10.67
C TYR A 24 -4.47 3.38 11.05
N TYR A 25 -4.73 2.47 10.11
CA TYR A 25 -5.58 1.31 10.35
C TYR A 25 -4.91 0.28 11.24
N ILE A 26 -3.58 0.17 11.18
CA ILE A 26 -2.86 -0.68 12.13
C ILE A 26 -2.93 -0.04 13.51
N ILE A 27 -2.45 1.20 13.68
CA ILE A 27 -2.25 1.82 15.00
C ILE A 27 -3.53 2.26 15.72
N ASN A 28 -4.61 2.58 15.00
CA ASN A 28 -5.84 3.13 15.60
C ASN A 28 -7.02 2.16 15.60
N THR A 29 -6.82 0.90 15.23
CA THR A 29 -7.89 -0.12 15.28
C THR A 29 -7.47 -1.32 16.13
N ALA A 30 -8.43 -2.19 16.44
CA ALA A 30 -8.21 -3.39 17.26
C ALA A 30 -7.21 -4.39 16.63
N VAL A 31 -6.82 -4.19 15.37
CA VAL A 31 -5.75 -4.95 14.68
C VAL A 31 -4.37 -4.75 15.31
N THR A 32 -4.14 -3.64 16.03
CA THR A 32 -2.86 -3.35 16.74
C THR A 32 -2.35 -4.47 17.64
N TYR A 33 -3.23 -5.27 18.24
CA TYR A 33 -2.83 -6.31 19.19
C TYR A 33 -2.08 -7.47 18.55
N GLU A 34 -2.19 -7.64 17.23
CA GLU A 34 -1.65 -8.80 16.52
C GLU A 34 -0.61 -8.43 15.44
N LEU A 35 -0.55 -7.17 15.00
CA LEU A 35 0.26 -6.75 13.85
C LEU A 35 1.01 -5.43 14.09
N GLU A 36 2.30 -5.44 13.75
CA GLU A 36 3.15 -4.24 13.72
C GLU A 36 3.05 -3.51 12.36
N VAL A 37 3.32 -2.20 12.37
CA VAL A 37 3.41 -1.41 11.14
C VAL A 37 4.63 -1.89 10.34
N PRO A 38 4.47 -2.33 9.07
CA PRO A 38 5.59 -2.80 8.27
C PRO A 38 6.55 -1.66 7.95
N SER A 39 7.81 -1.98 7.66
CA SER A 39 8.74 -0.98 7.12
C SER A 39 8.32 -0.56 5.71
N ALA A 40 8.78 0.62 5.26
CA ALA A 40 8.52 1.09 3.89
C ALA A 40 9.06 0.10 2.84
N GLU A 41 10.19 -0.55 3.10
CA GLU A 41 10.77 -1.56 2.22
C GLU A 41 9.90 -2.83 2.17
N ASP A 42 9.45 -3.34 3.33
CA ASP A 42 8.54 -4.48 3.36
C ASP A 42 7.23 -4.18 2.63
N PHE A 43 6.73 -2.95 2.78
CA PHE A 43 5.52 -2.50 2.11
C PHE A 43 5.72 -2.39 0.59
N ARG A 44 6.88 -1.90 0.16
CA ARG A 44 7.30 -1.87 -1.25
C ARG A 44 7.29 -3.28 -1.86
N GLN A 45 7.91 -4.25 -1.18
CA GLN A 45 7.94 -5.65 -1.62
C GLN A 45 6.52 -6.23 -1.77
N ARG A 46 5.58 -5.86 -0.89
CA ARG A 46 4.17 -6.26 -1.03
C ARG A 46 3.53 -5.67 -2.27
N ILE A 47 3.79 -4.41 -2.61
CA ILE A 47 3.26 -3.77 -3.82
C ILE A 47 3.80 -4.48 -5.06
N GLU A 48 5.11 -4.76 -5.10
CA GLU A 48 5.76 -5.48 -6.20
C GLU A 48 5.11 -6.85 -6.43
N LYS A 49 4.96 -7.65 -5.37
CA LYS A 49 4.31 -8.96 -5.44
C LYS A 49 2.87 -8.87 -5.96
N ASN A 50 2.07 -7.92 -5.46
CA ASN A 50 0.69 -7.75 -5.91
C ASN A 50 0.62 -7.35 -7.39
N ALA A 51 1.53 -6.50 -7.87
CA ALA A 51 1.60 -6.10 -9.27
C ALA A 51 1.92 -7.29 -10.19
N GLU A 52 2.84 -8.17 -9.77
CA GLU A 52 3.14 -9.43 -10.47
C GLU A 52 1.91 -10.34 -10.52
N GLU A 53 1.21 -10.53 -9.40
CA GLU A 53 0.00 -11.35 -9.34
C GLU A 53 -1.10 -10.79 -10.26
N ILE A 54 -1.31 -9.47 -10.29
CA ILE A 54 -2.28 -8.83 -11.19
C ILE A 54 -1.91 -9.08 -12.66
N SER A 55 -0.63 -8.97 -13.00
CA SER A 55 -0.13 -9.21 -14.36
C SER A 55 -0.38 -10.66 -14.81
N LEU A 56 -0.18 -11.64 -13.91
CA LEU A 56 -0.39 -13.07 -14.18
C LEU A 56 -1.85 -13.43 -14.46
N HIS A 57 -2.82 -12.73 -13.86
CA HIS A 57 -4.25 -13.05 -13.98
C HIS A 57 -4.99 -12.22 -15.03
N SER A 58 -4.31 -11.23 -15.64
CA SER A 58 -4.90 -10.34 -16.64
C SER A 58 -4.63 -10.79 -18.10
N GLY A 59 -4.13 -12.03 -18.28
CA GLY A 59 -3.78 -12.64 -19.56
C GLY A 59 -4.87 -13.51 -20.19
#